data_AF-A0A4P9XD84-F1
#
_entry.id   AF-A0A4P9XD84-F1
#
_cell.length_a   1.000
_cell.length_b   1.000
_cell.length_c   1.000
_cell.angle_alpha   90.00
_cell.angle_beta   90.00
_cell.angle_gamma   90.00
#
_symmetry.space_group_name_H-M   'P 1'
#
loop_
_entity.id
_entity.type
_entity.pdbx_description
1 polymer ?
#
loop_
_entity_poly.entity_id
_entity_poly.type
_entity_poly.pdbx_seq_one_letter_code
_entity_poly.pdbx_strand_id
1 'polypeptide(L)'
;MVAVTQLKGRTVATVASGQSQTVLAKTNSVRMVVTPRTSITAHQAVPPVLSRSWLCSGLILLFASLFATLLFHPVAQYARTHMRLFRNHSTFHGKHITHSFFEGWYFKMTSAATNEKVVVITGLFLAHPPSNEALQAKQETVNRWKGHDGVSSSEAFIVVFPPEADHEVLLYSYPPDQFVDLHDSAEPGMRVRVGESEFSNTGIKLNVHARDLRPILDHERAMIKESLRLETIAPEVLRQRFHPRSVQADVTFAQPVHFPFSWQMPGVMGYFLYLPFLECYHNIVLLSGVAQGFVDFCDEPLTDPSDPSAMVAPRRIELVNATVYVEKDHGSNFPREYVWLQGHDFRHEATRRSSVLFSFARVPIVDKHTLLGRALMALTPRSFHEAMLPLEINGVLAVVYHHATGKTFNFGTYTHADIQLQTVADDLVHVICTRRDPDVQGATLKLDLVARRGLRGYALRGPTKHGLQLLIEESIDAEIDVRITRHVTDPNIAREPEVLFDDRSRMSGFEVSGLRYSVEAR
;
A
#
# COMPACT_ATOMS: atom_id res chain seq x y z
N MET A 1 7.01 -24.36 54.78
CA MET A 1 8.10 -23.39 55.01
C MET A 1 7.73 -22.14 54.23
N VAL A 2 6.90 -21.24 54.75
CA VAL A 2 7.20 -20.17 55.73
C VAL A 2 8.41 -19.33 55.34
N ALA A 3 8.14 -18.17 54.73
CA ALA A 3 8.81 -16.93 55.05
C ALA A 3 7.77 -15.80 54.97
N VAL A 4 7.43 -15.27 56.14
CA VAL A 4 6.59 -14.12 56.40
C VAL A 4 7.51 -12.93 56.63
N THR A 5 7.23 -11.75 56.07
CA THR A 5 7.60 -10.50 56.73
C THR A 5 6.54 -9.42 56.48
N GLN A 6 6.18 -8.76 57.59
CA GLN A 6 5.11 -7.79 57.86
C GLN A 6 5.33 -6.40 57.21
N LEU A 7 4.32 -5.69 56.69
CA LEU A 7 3.18 -4.96 57.31
C LEU A 7 3.49 -3.50 57.75
N LYS A 8 2.81 -2.53 57.12
CA LYS A 8 2.34 -1.20 57.61
C LYS A 8 1.58 -0.55 56.44
N GLY A 9 0.32 -0.13 56.46
CA GLY A 9 -0.75 -0.09 57.45
C GLY A 9 -1.80 0.92 56.98
N ARG A 10 -3.10 0.58 57.02
CA ARG A 10 -4.25 1.46 57.40
C ARG A 10 -5.60 0.73 57.24
N THR A 11 -6.12 0.31 58.41
CA THR A 11 -7.50 0.42 58.96
C THR A 11 -8.69 0.28 57.99
N VAL A 12 -9.40 -0.85 57.90
CA VAL A 12 -10.49 -1.40 58.77
C VAL A 12 -11.80 -0.59 58.80
N ALA A 13 -12.88 -1.19 58.28
CA ALA A 13 -14.19 -1.23 58.92
C ALA A 13 -14.88 -2.57 58.58
N THR A 14 -15.28 -3.28 59.63
CA THR A 14 -15.90 -4.62 59.63
C THR A 14 -17.34 -4.48 60.12
N VAL A 15 -18.31 -5.18 59.53
CA VAL A 15 -19.43 -5.76 60.28
C VAL A 15 -19.74 -7.15 59.71
N ALA A 16 -19.78 -8.12 60.61
CA ALA A 16 -20.05 -9.52 60.38
C ALA A 16 -21.44 -9.92 60.89
N SER A 17 -22.10 -10.85 60.20
CA SER A 17 -22.91 -11.95 60.74
C SER A 17 -23.41 -12.75 59.52
N GLY A 18 -23.48 -14.08 59.47
CA GLY A 18 -23.41 -15.10 60.50
C GLY A 18 -24.54 -16.11 60.26
N GLN A 19 -24.17 -17.26 59.70
CA GLN A 19 -24.86 -18.58 59.75
C GLN A 19 -26.04 -18.90 58.79
N SER A 20 -25.71 -19.77 57.82
CA SER A 20 -26.17 -21.17 57.64
C SER A 20 -27.64 -21.53 57.94
N GLN A 21 -28.37 -22.02 56.91
CA GLN A 21 -29.00 -23.35 56.91
C GLN A 21 -29.68 -23.70 55.57
N THR A 22 -29.79 -25.00 55.34
CA THR A 22 -30.01 -25.72 54.08
C THR A 22 -31.48 -26.17 53.89
N VAL A 23 -31.88 -26.34 52.62
CA VAL A 23 -32.95 -27.23 52.08
C VAL A 23 -34.43 -26.96 52.45
N LEU A 24 -35.28 -26.65 51.44
CA LEU A 24 -36.37 -27.52 50.94
C LEU A 24 -37.22 -26.82 49.85
N ALA A 25 -37.51 -27.55 48.78
CA ALA A 25 -38.44 -27.16 47.73
C ALA A 25 -39.90 -27.16 48.23
N LYS A 26 -40.67 -26.13 47.86
CA LYS A 26 -42.15 -26.17 47.83
C LYS A 26 -42.70 -25.48 46.59
N THR A 27 -43.37 -26.29 45.79
CA THR A 27 -44.35 -25.95 44.75
C THR A 27 -45.45 -25.02 45.27
N ASN A 28 -45.83 -24.01 44.48
CA ASN A 28 -47.12 -23.33 44.63
C ASN A 28 -47.85 -23.26 43.28
N SER A 29 -48.94 -24.03 43.22
CA SER A 29 -50.01 -23.98 42.24
C SER A 29 -50.91 -22.77 42.47
N VAL A 30 -51.30 -22.06 41.41
CA VAL A 30 -52.45 -21.12 41.46
C VAL A 30 -53.38 -21.36 40.27
N ARG A 31 -54.68 -21.47 40.61
CA ARG A 31 -55.85 -21.85 39.81
C ARG A 31 -56.13 -20.91 38.64
N MET A 32 -56.52 -21.51 37.51
CA MET A 32 -57.28 -20.86 36.44
C MET A 32 -58.70 -20.52 36.91
N VAL A 33 -59.10 -19.26 36.70
CA VAL A 33 -60.50 -18.83 36.64
C VAL A 33 -60.72 -18.26 35.25
N VAL A 34 -61.62 -18.91 34.50
CA VAL A 34 -62.04 -18.52 33.15
C VAL A 34 -63.19 -17.52 33.26
N THR A 35 -63.06 -16.35 32.63
CA THR A 35 -64.15 -15.42 32.35
C THR A 35 -64.28 -15.18 30.83
N PRO A 36 -65.49 -14.90 30.31
CA PRO A 36 -65.81 -15.12 28.91
C PRO A 36 -65.42 -13.95 27.98
N ARG A 37 -65.17 -14.33 26.72
CA ARG A 37 -64.73 -13.52 25.58
C ARG A 37 -65.60 -12.28 25.30
N THR A 38 -64.95 -11.12 25.21
CA THR A 38 -65.39 -10.00 24.38
C THR A 38 -64.58 -9.98 23.08
N SER A 39 -65.28 -10.03 21.95
CA SER A 39 -64.71 -9.97 20.61
C SER A 39 -64.29 -8.53 20.28
N ILE A 40 -62.99 -8.28 20.17
CA ILE A 40 -62.44 -7.09 19.52
C ILE A 40 -61.88 -7.54 18.17
N THR A 41 -62.50 -7.07 17.10
CA THR A 41 -62.04 -7.20 15.72
C THR A 41 -60.71 -6.45 15.56
N ALA A 42 -59.62 -7.18 15.40
CA ALA A 42 -58.35 -6.61 14.96
C ALA A 42 -58.44 -6.31 13.46
N HIS A 43 -58.55 -5.02 13.09
CA HIS A 43 -58.23 -4.58 11.75
C HIS A 43 -56.75 -4.86 11.49
N GLN A 44 -56.46 -5.75 10.54
CA GLN A 44 -55.12 -5.89 9.97
C GLN A 44 -54.75 -4.58 9.27
N ALA A 45 -53.83 -3.81 9.85
CA ALA A 45 -53.18 -2.72 9.16
C ALA A 45 -52.16 -3.31 8.18
N VAL A 46 -52.46 -3.23 6.89
CA VAL A 46 -51.51 -3.50 5.80
C VAL A 46 -50.43 -2.41 5.85
N PRO A 47 -49.13 -2.73 5.82
CA PRO A 47 -48.09 -1.70 5.77
C PRO A 47 -48.24 -0.88 4.48
N PRO A 48 -47.95 0.43 4.49
CA PRO A 48 -48.09 1.25 3.30
C PRO A 48 -47.12 0.72 2.23
N VAL A 49 -47.67 0.34 1.08
CA VAL A 49 -46.90 0.04 -0.12
C VAL A 49 -46.25 1.34 -0.56
N LEU A 50 -44.95 1.50 -0.28
CA LEU A 50 -44.13 2.56 -0.84
C LEU A 50 -44.24 2.47 -2.36
N SER A 51 -44.91 3.44 -2.98
CA SER A 51 -45.10 3.43 -4.43
C SER A 51 -43.75 3.61 -5.11
N ARG A 52 -43.54 2.89 -6.22
CA ARG A 52 -42.30 2.90 -7.01
C ARG A 52 -41.83 4.31 -7.38
N SER A 53 -42.73 5.29 -7.44
CA SER A 53 -42.41 6.70 -7.71
C SER A 53 -41.57 7.35 -6.61
N TRP A 54 -41.82 7.05 -5.32
CA TRP A 54 -41.06 7.66 -4.21
C TRP A 54 -39.64 7.09 -4.11
N LEU A 55 -39.46 5.81 -4.41
CA LEU A 55 -38.13 5.19 -4.51
C LEU A 55 -37.33 5.78 -5.68
N CYS A 56 -37.96 5.97 -6.84
CA CYS A 56 -37.30 6.61 -7.99
C CYS A 56 -36.98 8.09 -7.73
N SER A 57 -37.89 8.87 -7.14
CA SER A 57 -37.64 10.28 -6.80
C SER A 57 -36.58 10.44 -5.71
N GLY A 58 -36.57 9.56 -4.71
CA GLY A 58 -35.52 9.50 -3.69
C GLY A 58 -34.16 9.15 -4.29
N LEU A 59 -34.09 8.16 -5.19
CA LEU A 59 -32.88 7.81 -5.93
C LEU A 59 -32.40 8.96 -6.83
N ILE A 60 -33.30 9.67 -7.52
CA ILE A 60 -32.95 10.82 -8.36
C ILE A 60 -32.40 11.97 -7.53
N LEU A 61 -33.01 12.29 -6.38
CA LEU A 61 -32.49 13.32 -5.47
C LEU A 61 -31.18 12.90 -4.82
N LEU A 62 -31.02 11.61 -4.49
CA LEU A 62 -29.76 11.06 -4.01
C LEU A 62 -28.67 11.17 -5.07
N PHE A 63 -28.96 10.77 -6.32
CA PHE A 63 -28.05 10.90 -7.46
C PHE A 63 -27.75 12.36 -7.78
N ALA A 64 -28.73 13.26 -7.74
CA ALA A 64 -28.55 14.69 -7.99
C ALA A 64 -27.73 15.36 -6.88
N SER A 65 -27.95 14.97 -5.63
CA SER A 65 -27.15 15.42 -4.47
C SER A 65 -25.73 14.87 -4.54
N LEU A 66 -25.56 13.57 -4.84
CA LEU A 66 -24.24 12.95 -5.05
C LEU A 66 -23.50 13.64 -6.21
N PHE A 67 -24.21 13.91 -7.31
CA PHE A 67 -23.70 14.59 -8.50
C PHE A 67 -23.33 16.05 -8.24
N ALA A 68 -24.15 16.79 -7.48
CA ALA A 68 -23.82 18.15 -7.04
C ALA A 68 -22.62 18.17 -6.07
N THR A 69 -22.52 17.19 -5.17
CA THR A 69 -21.37 17.05 -4.26
C THR A 69 -20.09 16.68 -5.01
N LEU A 70 -20.21 15.87 -6.09
CA LEU A 70 -19.14 15.55 -7.03
C LEU A 70 -18.69 16.76 -7.86
N LEU A 71 -19.54 17.77 -8.07
CA LEU A 71 -19.23 18.95 -8.90
C LEU A 71 -18.62 20.13 -8.13
N PHE A 72 -18.91 20.31 -6.84
CA PHE A 72 -18.58 21.54 -6.10
C PHE A 72 -17.68 21.38 -4.85
N HIS A 73 -17.22 20.17 -4.52
CA HIS A 73 -16.33 19.89 -3.38
C HIS A 73 -14.88 19.63 -3.88
N PRO A 74 -13.82 19.61 -3.03
CA PRO A 74 -12.51 18.98 -3.28
C PRO A 74 -12.54 17.69 -4.13
N VAL A 75 -13.66 16.98 -4.05
CA VAL A 75 -14.02 15.78 -4.81
C VAL A 75 -14.07 16.01 -6.32
N ALA A 76 -14.44 17.20 -6.80
CA ALA A 76 -14.47 17.53 -8.24
C ALA A 76 -13.06 17.55 -8.86
N GLN A 77 -12.05 17.97 -8.10
CA GLN A 77 -10.65 17.93 -8.52
C GLN A 77 -10.15 16.49 -8.64
N TYR A 78 -10.45 15.66 -7.63
CA TYR A 78 -10.16 14.23 -7.67
C TYR A 78 -10.90 13.54 -8.81
N ALA A 79 -12.19 13.81 -9.02
CA ALA A 79 -12.97 13.21 -10.11
C ALA A 79 -12.47 13.61 -11.51
N ARG A 80 -12.06 14.86 -11.74
CA ARG A 80 -11.45 15.30 -13.02
C ARG A 80 -10.10 14.63 -13.27
N THR A 81 -9.30 14.51 -12.22
CA THR A 81 -8.04 13.76 -12.24
C THR A 81 -8.29 12.29 -12.55
N HIS A 82 -9.34 11.73 -11.95
CA HIS A 82 -9.76 10.35 -12.12
C HIS A 82 -10.19 10.04 -13.56
N MET A 83 -10.83 10.98 -14.26
CA MET A 83 -11.13 10.81 -15.69
C MET A 83 -9.87 10.71 -16.58
N ARG A 84 -8.73 11.26 -16.14
CA ARG A 84 -7.44 11.12 -16.86
C ARG A 84 -6.80 9.75 -16.64
N LEU A 85 -7.12 9.10 -15.51
CA LEU A 85 -6.74 7.72 -15.19
C LEU A 85 -7.35 6.66 -16.12
N PHE A 86 -8.11 7.02 -17.16
CA PHE A 86 -8.62 6.05 -18.15
C PHE A 86 -7.89 6.10 -19.49
N ARG A 87 -7.04 7.11 -19.71
CA ARG A 87 -6.28 7.27 -20.97
C ARG A 87 -4.77 7.18 -20.76
N ASN A 88 -4.24 7.73 -19.66
CA ASN A 88 -2.79 7.85 -19.44
C ASN A 88 -2.41 7.51 -17.98
N HIS A 89 -2.43 6.23 -17.60
CA HIS A 89 -2.39 5.86 -16.17
C HIS A 89 -1.01 6.08 -15.54
N SER A 90 0.02 6.12 -16.38
CA SER A 90 1.39 6.36 -15.97
C SER A 90 1.72 7.83 -15.72
N THR A 91 0.96 8.80 -16.27
CA THR A 91 1.29 10.23 -16.15
C THR A 91 1.08 10.77 -14.74
N PHE A 92 1.51 12.01 -14.51
CA PHE A 92 1.20 12.73 -13.28
C PHE A 92 -0.29 13.15 -13.24
N HIS A 93 -0.89 13.05 -12.06
CA HIS A 93 -2.31 13.27 -11.81
C HIS A 93 -2.54 14.41 -10.80
N GLY A 94 -1.54 14.79 -10.01
CA GLY A 94 -1.66 15.83 -8.98
C GLY A 94 -1.85 17.28 -9.43
N LYS A 95 -1.78 17.60 -10.72
CA LYS A 95 -1.69 18.99 -11.24
C LYS A 95 -2.75 19.97 -10.71
N HIS A 96 -3.95 19.47 -10.39
CA HIS A 96 -5.10 20.29 -9.98
C HIS A 96 -5.57 20.00 -8.54
N ILE A 97 -4.78 19.25 -7.76
CA ILE A 97 -5.17 18.83 -6.42
C ILE A 97 -4.64 19.83 -5.38
N THR A 98 -5.54 20.36 -4.55
CA THR A 98 -5.22 21.40 -3.54
C THR A 98 -5.28 20.88 -2.09
N HIS A 99 -5.32 19.57 -1.89
CA HIS A 99 -5.40 18.91 -0.57
C HIS A 99 -4.27 17.90 -0.41
N SER A 100 -4.23 17.18 0.72
CA SER A 100 -3.31 16.06 0.91
C SER A 100 -3.31 15.13 -0.30
N PHE A 101 -2.14 14.96 -0.89
CA PHE A 101 -1.95 14.16 -2.09
C PHE A 101 -0.53 13.62 -2.12
N PHE A 102 -0.36 12.41 -2.62
CA PHE A 102 0.93 11.87 -2.98
C PHE A 102 0.84 11.21 -4.34
N GLU A 103 1.96 11.20 -5.04
CA GLU A 103 2.13 10.46 -6.28
C GLU A 103 3.61 10.13 -6.43
N GLY A 104 3.92 8.85 -6.63
CA GLY A 104 5.29 8.37 -6.75
C GLY A 104 5.40 7.19 -7.70
N TRP A 105 6.60 7.03 -8.24
CA TRP A 105 6.97 5.93 -9.15
C TRP A 105 8.16 5.18 -8.60
N TYR A 106 8.04 3.87 -8.54
CA TYR A 106 9.08 2.94 -8.10
C TYR A 106 9.71 2.29 -9.35
N PHE A 107 11.00 2.49 -9.52
CA PHE A 107 11.80 1.88 -10.58
C PHE A 107 12.75 0.87 -9.96
N LYS A 108 12.68 -0.37 -10.44
CA LYS A 108 13.64 -1.41 -10.04
C LYS A 108 14.28 -2.03 -11.26
N MET A 109 15.60 -2.03 -11.25
CA MET A 109 16.43 -2.56 -12.30
C MET A 109 17.36 -3.62 -11.71
N THR A 110 17.42 -4.78 -12.34
CA THR A 110 18.32 -5.87 -11.92
C THR A 110 19.15 -6.34 -13.10
N SER A 111 20.48 -6.26 -12.99
CA SER A 111 21.37 -6.82 -14.00
C SER A 111 21.67 -8.28 -13.70
N ALA A 112 21.26 -9.18 -14.60
CA ALA A 112 21.55 -10.59 -14.48
C ALA A 112 23.05 -10.91 -14.58
N ALA A 113 23.81 -10.09 -15.32
CA ALA A 113 25.23 -10.29 -15.59
C ALA A 113 26.11 -9.95 -14.38
N THR A 114 25.83 -8.84 -13.71
CA THR A 114 26.59 -8.38 -12.54
C THR A 114 25.94 -8.79 -11.22
N ASN A 115 24.69 -9.27 -11.25
CA ASN A 115 23.89 -9.51 -10.06
C ASN A 115 23.78 -8.26 -9.17
N GLU A 116 23.75 -7.09 -9.83
CA GLU A 116 23.55 -5.79 -9.19
C GLU A 116 22.10 -5.35 -9.37
N LYS A 117 21.60 -4.61 -8.39
CA LYS A 117 20.25 -4.06 -8.39
C LYS A 117 20.30 -2.56 -8.11
N VAL A 118 19.40 -1.83 -8.75
CA VAL A 118 19.21 -0.40 -8.56
C VAL A 118 17.72 -0.16 -8.35
N VAL A 119 17.39 0.48 -7.23
CA VAL A 119 16.03 0.94 -6.95
C VAL A 119 16.05 2.46 -6.80
N VAL A 120 15.16 3.12 -7.54
CA VAL A 120 14.95 4.57 -7.47
C VAL A 120 13.46 4.83 -7.34
N ILE A 121 13.07 5.68 -6.39
CA ILE A 121 11.69 6.14 -6.24
C ILE A 121 11.69 7.65 -6.41
N THR A 122 10.76 8.20 -7.18
CA THR A 122 10.60 9.66 -7.32
C THR A 122 9.14 10.02 -7.10
N GLY A 123 8.87 11.21 -6.59
CA GLY A 123 7.49 11.64 -6.43
C GLY A 123 7.29 13.02 -5.84
N LEU A 124 6.02 13.30 -5.58
CA LEU A 124 5.53 14.50 -4.93
C LEU A 124 4.63 14.12 -3.76
N PHE A 125 4.85 14.76 -2.62
CA PHE A 125 3.95 14.78 -1.50
C PHE A 125 3.45 16.20 -1.26
N LEU A 126 2.13 16.37 -1.16
CA LEU A 126 1.47 17.61 -0.81
C LEU A 126 0.81 17.42 0.56
N ALA A 127 1.22 18.23 1.54
CA ALA A 127 0.60 18.31 2.85
C ALA A 127 -0.69 19.14 2.78
N HIS A 128 -1.71 18.79 3.57
CA HIS A 128 -2.85 19.69 3.76
C HIS A 128 -2.42 20.83 4.70
N PRO A 129 -2.60 22.12 4.33
CA PRO A 129 -2.41 23.22 5.26
C PRO A 129 -3.32 23.06 6.49
N PRO A 130 -2.83 23.33 7.72
CA PRO A 130 -3.63 23.20 8.93
C PRO A 130 -4.83 24.15 8.88
N SER A 131 -5.98 23.72 9.39
CA SER A 131 -7.26 24.43 9.30
C SER A 131 -7.38 25.68 10.19
N ASN A 132 -6.34 26.02 10.97
CA ASN A 132 -6.36 27.16 11.90
C ASN A 132 -5.20 28.12 11.63
N GLU A 133 -5.53 29.40 11.43
CA GLU A 133 -4.57 30.51 11.27
C GLU A 133 -3.57 30.60 12.43
N ALA A 134 -3.97 30.19 13.65
CA ALA A 134 -3.09 30.13 14.82
C ALA A 134 -2.01 29.02 14.75
N LEU A 135 -2.27 27.92 14.02
CA LEU A 135 -1.25 26.90 13.72
C LEU A 135 -0.30 27.39 12.61
N GLN A 136 -0.84 28.14 11.65
CA GLN A 136 -0.10 28.76 10.55
C GLN A 136 0.91 29.83 11.05
N ALA A 137 0.55 30.64 12.04
CA ALA A 137 1.49 31.61 12.64
C ALA A 137 2.63 30.93 13.42
N LYS A 138 2.36 29.77 14.05
CA LYS A 138 3.40 28.91 14.64
C LYS A 138 4.28 28.28 13.55
N GLN A 139 3.68 27.91 12.41
CA GLN A 139 4.35 27.35 11.23
C GLN A 139 5.37 28.32 10.62
N GLU A 140 5.02 29.60 10.45
CA GLU A 140 5.90 30.60 9.83
C GLU A 140 7.12 30.94 10.68
N THR A 141 7.00 30.82 12.01
CA THR A 141 8.12 31.03 12.94
C THR A 141 9.07 29.83 12.95
N VAL A 142 8.57 28.62 12.68
CA VAL A 142 9.32 27.35 12.66
C VAL A 142 9.94 27.06 11.28
N ASN A 143 9.28 27.42 10.17
CA ASN A 143 9.76 27.22 8.80
C ASN A 143 11.08 27.95 8.46
N ARG A 144 11.58 28.82 9.35
CA ARG A 144 12.87 29.50 9.20
C ARG A 144 14.06 28.61 9.59
N TRP A 145 13.81 27.43 10.15
CA TRP A 145 14.83 26.45 10.53
C TRP A 145 14.52 25.07 9.93
N LYS A 146 15.49 24.49 9.22
CA LYS A 146 15.37 23.19 8.57
C LYS A 146 15.03 22.08 9.59
N GLY A 147 13.84 21.51 9.47
CA GLY A 147 13.57 20.09 9.70
C GLY A 147 13.68 19.52 11.13
N HIS A 148 13.15 20.17 12.18
CA HIS A 148 13.23 19.61 13.54
C HIS A 148 11.91 19.21 14.24
N ASP A 149 10.73 19.60 13.75
CA ASP A 149 9.53 19.57 14.63
C ASP A 149 8.35 18.70 14.17
N GLY A 150 8.56 17.72 13.29
CA GLY A 150 7.50 16.76 12.94
C GLY A 150 6.29 17.38 12.23
N VAL A 151 6.48 18.47 11.49
CA VAL A 151 5.40 19.15 10.78
C VAL A 151 5.33 18.73 9.31
N SER A 152 4.13 18.42 8.85
CA SER A 152 3.78 18.05 7.47
C SER A 152 4.14 19.16 6.50
N SER A 153 5.26 19.00 5.79
CA SER A 153 5.66 19.88 4.69
C SER A 153 5.44 19.17 3.37
N SER A 154 4.78 19.84 2.43
CA SER A 154 4.80 19.41 1.03
C SER A 154 6.25 19.34 0.56
N GLU A 155 6.64 18.24 -0.08
CA GLU A 155 7.99 18.01 -0.57
C GLU A 155 7.95 17.17 -1.85
N ALA A 156 8.79 17.53 -2.82
CA ALA A 156 9.16 16.64 -3.90
C ALA A 156 10.35 15.81 -3.46
N PHE A 157 10.46 14.56 -3.92
CA PHE A 157 11.48 13.66 -3.40
C PHE A 157 12.04 12.72 -4.46
N ILE A 158 13.29 12.33 -4.21
CA ILE A 158 13.96 11.22 -4.89
C ILE A 158 14.56 10.33 -3.81
N VAL A 159 14.34 9.03 -3.93
CA VAL A 159 14.85 7.98 -3.05
C VAL A 159 15.74 7.07 -3.87
N VAL A 160 16.96 6.81 -3.41
CA VAL A 160 17.88 5.86 -4.04
C VAL A 160 18.32 4.84 -3.02
N PHE A 161 18.26 3.56 -3.38
CA PHE A 161 18.77 2.49 -2.54
C PHE A 161 20.28 2.35 -2.77
N PRO A 162 21.11 2.49 -1.71
CA PRO A 162 22.53 2.27 -1.84
C PRO A 162 22.82 0.78 -2.09
N PRO A 163 23.90 0.45 -2.81
CA PRO A 163 24.33 -0.94 -3.01
C PRO A 163 24.79 -1.60 -1.70
N GLU A 164 25.30 -0.82 -0.76
CA GLU A 164 25.72 -1.28 0.56
C GLU A 164 24.51 -1.44 1.50
N ALA A 165 24.43 -2.59 2.17
CA ALA A 165 23.29 -2.94 3.02
C ALA A 165 23.24 -2.20 4.36
N ASP A 166 24.40 -1.72 4.83
CA ASP A 166 24.57 -1.02 6.09
C ASP A 166 24.44 0.50 5.93
N HIS A 167 24.07 0.98 4.74
CA HIS A 167 23.82 2.40 4.47
C HIS A 167 22.32 2.68 4.51
N GLU A 168 21.98 3.86 5.02
CA GLU A 168 20.61 4.34 4.97
C GLU A 168 20.15 4.56 3.53
N VAL A 169 18.85 4.35 3.30
CA VAL A 169 18.21 4.77 2.06
C VAL A 169 18.42 6.27 1.86
N LEU A 170 18.86 6.64 0.66
CA LEU A 170 19.21 8.02 0.31
C LEU A 170 17.95 8.78 -0.09
N LEU A 171 17.36 9.55 0.83
CA LEU A 171 16.22 10.43 0.56
C LEU A 171 16.72 11.85 0.26
N TYR A 172 16.54 12.30 -0.98
CA TYR A 172 16.74 13.68 -1.40
C TYR A 172 15.40 14.41 -1.38
N SER A 173 15.32 15.55 -0.71
CA SER A 173 14.09 16.32 -0.55
C SER A 173 14.22 17.69 -1.18
N TYR A 174 13.20 18.08 -1.95
CA TYR A 174 13.14 19.31 -2.71
C TYR A 174 11.85 20.07 -2.40
N PRO A 175 11.87 21.41 -2.49
CA PRO A 175 10.66 22.21 -2.55
C PRO A 175 9.67 21.70 -3.64
N PRO A 176 8.35 21.70 -3.40
CA PRO A 176 7.35 21.20 -4.36
C PRO A 176 7.38 21.84 -5.75
N ASP A 177 7.83 23.09 -5.87
CA ASP A 177 7.95 23.81 -7.15
C ASP A 177 9.10 23.29 -8.04
N GLN A 178 10.01 22.49 -7.47
CA GLN A 178 11.01 21.76 -8.24
C GLN A 178 10.48 20.45 -8.85
N PHE A 179 9.24 20.04 -8.53
CA PHE A 179 8.55 18.98 -9.25
C PHE A 179 7.83 19.57 -10.47
N VAL A 180 8.18 19.10 -11.66
CA VAL A 180 7.58 19.55 -12.92
C VAL A 180 7.09 18.35 -13.71
N ASP A 181 5.78 18.35 -13.99
CA ASP A 181 5.17 17.47 -14.97
C ASP A 181 5.55 17.93 -16.39
N LEU A 182 6.37 17.12 -17.06
CA LEU A 182 6.86 17.36 -18.42
C LEU A 182 6.04 16.58 -19.47
N HIS A 183 4.88 16.04 -19.09
CA HIS A 183 4.06 15.27 -20.01
C HIS A 183 3.64 16.11 -21.22
N ASP A 184 3.97 15.58 -22.40
CA ASP A 184 3.50 16.10 -23.68
C ASP A 184 2.32 15.24 -24.16
N SER A 185 1.23 15.89 -24.56
CA SER A 185 0.09 15.22 -25.20
C SER A 185 0.47 14.47 -26.49
N ALA A 186 1.59 14.81 -27.13
CA ALA A 186 2.12 14.14 -28.31
C ALA A 186 2.94 12.88 -27.99
N GLU A 187 3.52 12.78 -26.78
CA GLU A 187 4.33 11.64 -26.33
C GLU A 187 3.64 10.93 -25.14
N PRO A 188 2.89 9.85 -25.39
CA PRO A 188 2.19 9.14 -24.33
C PRO A 188 3.19 8.49 -23.36
N GLY A 189 3.05 8.79 -22.07
CA GLY A 189 3.92 8.23 -21.03
C GLY A 189 4.16 9.17 -19.87
N MET A 190 4.63 8.61 -18.77
CA MET A 190 5.12 9.40 -17.64
C MET A 190 6.35 10.19 -18.09
N ARG A 191 6.41 11.49 -17.77
CA ARG A 191 7.63 12.29 -17.83
C ARG A 191 7.59 13.37 -16.77
N VAL A 192 8.49 13.30 -15.79
CA VAL A 192 8.55 14.26 -14.68
C VAL A 192 10.00 14.67 -14.43
N ARG A 193 10.18 15.87 -13.90
CA ARG A 193 11.46 16.39 -13.44
C ARG A 193 11.36 16.73 -11.95
N VAL A 194 12.36 16.34 -11.19
CA VAL A 194 12.51 16.70 -9.77
C VAL A 194 13.92 17.26 -9.59
N GLY A 195 14.01 18.56 -9.30
CA GLY A 195 15.28 19.28 -9.31
C GLY A 195 15.94 19.22 -10.69
N GLU A 196 17.14 18.65 -10.74
CA GLU A 196 17.94 18.45 -11.96
C GLU A 196 17.75 17.05 -12.59
N SER A 197 16.95 16.19 -11.96
CA SER A 197 16.74 14.81 -12.42
C SER A 197 15.45 14.67 -13.25
N GLU A 198 15.51 13.91 -14.33
CA GLU A 198 14.36 13.58 -15.18
C GLU A 198 14.06 12.08 -15.15
N PHE A 199 12.78 11.75 -15.11
CA PHE A 199 12.27 10.39 -15.11
C PHE A 199 11.22 10.26 -16.21
N SER A 200 11.25 9.17 -16.97
CA SER A 200 10.24 8.85 -17.98
C SER A 200 9.92 7.35 -18.04
N ASN A 201 8.95 6.99 -18.87
CA ASN A 201 8.72 5.60 -19.29
C ASN A 201 9.87 5.03 -20.16
N THR A 202 10.80 5.86 -20.59
CA THR A 202 11.92 5.50 -21.49
C THR A 202 13.29 5.60 -20.81
N GLY A 203 13.38 6.03 -19.55
CA GLY A 203 14.64 6.09 -18.85
C GLY A 203 14.67 6.98 -17.61
N ILE A 204 15.85 7.09 -17.03
CA ILE A 204 16.17 7.92 -15.87
C ILE A 204 17.44 8.70 -16.19
N LYS A 205 17.38 10.02 -16.02
CA LYS A 205 18.54 10.91 -15.92
C LYS A 205 18.59 11.45 -14.50
N LEU A 206 19.42 10.85 -13.67
CA LEU A 206 19.54 11.20 -12.26
C LEU A 206 20.74 12.11 -12.07
N ASN A 207 20.53 13.22 -11.38
CA ASN A 207 21.59 14.07 -10.84
C ASN A 207 21.12 14.62 -9.50
N VAL A 208 21.58 14.01 -8.41
CA VAL A 208 21.23 14.39 -7.04
C VAL A 208 22.49 14.60 -6.22
N HIS A 209 22.45 15.57 -5.32
CA HIS A 209 23.62 16.01 -4.57
C HIS A 209 23.49 15.69 -3.08
N ALA A 210 24.61 15.35 -2.43
CA ALA A 210 24.64 15.01 -1.01
C ALA A 210 24.08 16.13 -0.11
N ARG A 211 24.23 17.40 -0.53
CA ARG A 211 23.66 18.58 0.16
C ARG A 211 22.14 18.59 0.28
N ASP A 212 21.45 17.85 -0.59
CA ASP A 212 19.99 17.75 -0.63
C ASP A 212 19.46 16.52 0.13
N LEU A 213 20.36 15.71 0.72
CA LEU A 213 19.99 14.54 1.51
C LEU A 213 19.31 14.92 2.81
N ARG A 214 18.28 14.14 3.15
CA ARG A 214 17.58 14.17 4.42
C ARG A 214 17.91 12.92 5.25
N PRO A 215 18.85 12.99 6.22
CA PRO A 215 19.21 11.85 7.07
C PRO A 215 18.02 11.36 7.89
N ILE A 216 18.06 10.11 8.37
CA ILE A 216 17.12 9.64 9.40
C ILE A 216 17.51 10.24 10.75
N LEU A 217 16.61 11.07 11.32
CA LEU A 217 16.83 11.76 12.58
C LEU A 217 16.67 10.81 13.78
N ASP A 218 17.34 11.11 14.89
CA ASP A 218 17.31 10.26 16.09
C ASP A 218 15.89 10.05 16.64
N HIS A 219 15.04 11.07 16.57
CA HIS A 219 13.64 10.95 17.00
C HIS A 219 12.83 10.10 16.03
N GLU A 220 13.10 10.14 14.72
CA GLU A 220 12.46 9.24 13.75
C GLU A 220 12.89 7.80 14.04
N ARG A 221 14.16 7.56 14.37
CA ARG A 221 14.64 6.23 14.82
C ARG A 221 14.02 5.80 16.16
N ALA A 222 13.78 6.73 17.08
CA ALA A 222 13.09 6.42 18.32
C ALA A 222 11.63 6.01 18.03
N MET A 223 10.96 6.70 17.10
CA MET A 223 9.62 6.32 16.64
C MET A 223 9.60 4.93 16.03
N ILE A 224 10.60 4.52 15.22
CA ILE A 224 10.72 3.12 14.73
C ILE A 224 10.64 2.13 15.89
N LYS A 225 11.44 2.37 16.94
CA LYS A 225 11.52 1.47 18.10
C LYS A 225 10.17 1.34 18.82
N GLU A 226 9.37 2.41 18.82
CA GLU A 226 8.08 2.45 19.48
C GLU A 226 6.91 1.97 18.58
N SER A 227 6.96 2.25 17.28
CA SER A 227 5.88 2.00 16.31
C SER A 227 5.94 0.63 15.63
N LEU A 228 7.14 0.12 15.35
CA LEU A 228 7.35 -1.08 14.54
C LEU A 228 7.59 -2.36 15.37
N ARG A 229 7.43 -2.30 16.70
CA ARG A 229 7.80 -3.37 17.66
C ARG A 229 9.28 -3.78 17.52
N LEU A 230 10.07 -3.52 18.56
CA LEU A 230 11.51 -3.88 18.60
C LEU A 230 11.84 -5.35 18.30
N GLU A 231 10.88 -6.26 18.41
CA GLU A 231 11.08 -7.70 18.20
C GLU A 231 11.07 -8.13 16.73
N THR A 232 10.49 -7.32 15.83
CA THR A 232 10.22 -7.67 14.43
C THR A 232 11.11 -6.94 13.43
N ILE A 233 11.82 -5.89 13.87
CA ILE A 233 12.76 -5.15 13.02
C ILE A 233 14.12 -5.80 13.11
N ALA A 234 14.71 -6.12 11.95
CA ALA A 234 16.07 -6.61 11.88
C ALA A 234 17.03 -5.57 12.56
N PRO A 235 17.80 -5.95 13.60
CA PRO A 235 18.70 -5.04 14.31
C PRO A 235 19.65 -4.26 13.39
N GLU A 236 19.94 -4.81 12.22
CA GLU A 236 20.73 -4.23 11.14
C GLU A 236 20.12 -2.93 10.60
N VAL A 237 18.79 -2.84 10.49
CA VAL A 237 18.07 -1.62 10.02
C VAL A 237 18.35 -0.45 10.95
N LEU A 238 18.37 -0.69 12.27
CA LEU A 238 18.67 0.33 13.26
C LEU A 238 20.15 0.74 13.28
N ARG A 239 21.03 -0.05 12.67
CA ARG A 239 22.48 0.19 12.61
C ARG A 239 22.93 0.81 11.28
N GLN A 240 22.01 1.02 10.35
CA GLN A 240 22.32 1.68 9.09
C GLN A 240 22.92 3.07 9.34
N ARG A 241 24.00 3.37 8.62
CA ARG A 241 24.79 4.58 8.77
C ARG A 241 24.36 5.61 7.74
N PHE A 242 24.30 6.86 8.17
CA PHE A 242 24.19 7.98 7.27
C PHE A 242 25.54 8.24 6.60
N HIS A 243 25.55 8.23 5.27
CA HIS A 243 26.71 8.60 4.45
C HIS A 243 26.27 9.61 3.38
N PRO A 244 26.74 10.87 3.42
CA PRO A 244 26.46 11.88 2.42
C PRO A 244 26.97 11.42 1.07
N ARG A 245 26.06 11.32 0.11
CA ARG A 245 26.34 10.74 -1.19
C ARG A 245 25.59 11.49 -2.29
N SER A 246 26.32 11.85 -3.33
CA SER A 246 25.75 12.32 -4.59
C SER A 246 25.55 11.12 -5.52
N VAL A 247 24.49 11.14 -6.34
CA VAL A 247 24.21 10.04 -7.28
C VAL A 247 23.92 10.59 -8.66
N GLN A 248 24.57 10.00 -9.67
CA GLN A 248 24.34 10.31 -11.07
C GLN A 248 23.95 9.05 -11.83
N ALA A 249 23.02 9.16 -12.77
CA ALA A 249 22.64 8.03 -13.62
C ALA A 249 22.20 8.52 -15.00
N ASP A 250 22.53 7.76 -16.02
CA ASP A 250 21.91 7.85 -17.35
C ASP A 250 21.53 6.43 -17.74
N VAL A 251 20.23 6.15 -17.67
CA VAL A 251 19.65 4.82 -17.91
C VAL A 251 18.53 4.95 -18.93
N THR A 252 18.59 4.13 -19.96
CA THR A 252 17.58 4.04 -21.01
C THR A 252 16.79 2.74 -20.89
N PHE A 253 15.50 2.80 -21.19
CA PHE A 253 14.59 1.65 -21.20
C PHE A 253 14.18 1.32 -22.63
N ALA A 254 14.24 0.04 -22.97
CA ALA A 254 13.86 -0.51 -24.26
C ALA A 254 12.94 -1.72 -24.09
N GLN A 255 12.23 -2.08 -25.15
CA GLN A 255 11.33 -3.24 -25.21
C GLN A 255 10.31 -3.29 -24.05
N PRO A 256 9.55 -2.20 -23.83
CA PRO A 256 8.62 -2.12 -22.71
C PRO A 256 7.52 -3.16 -22.85
N VAL A 257 7.22 -3.83 -21.75
CA VAL A 257 6.04 -4.69 -21.59
C VAL A 257 5.11 -3.99 -20.61
N HIS A 258 4.01 -3.47 -21.13
CA HIS A 258 2.99 -2.81 -20.33
C HIS A 258 1.97 -3.81 -19.79
N PHE A 259 1.33 -3.49 -18.67
CA PHE A 259 0.15 -4.23 -18.23
C PHE A 259 -0.98 -4.06 -19.26
N PRO A 260 -1.70 -5.13 -19.62
CA PRO A 260 -2.73 -5.06 -20.66
C PRO A 260 -3.89 -4.14 -20.24
N PHE A 261 -4.27 -3.23 -21.14
CA PHE A 261 -5.42 -2.34 -20.98
C PHE A 261 -6.68 -2.93 -21.62
N SER A 262 -7.81 -2.83 -20.92
CA SER A 262 -9.15 -2.92 -21.52
C SER A 262 -10.11 -1.95 -20.84
N TRP A 263 -11.20 -1.60 -21.50
CA TRP A 263 -12.22 -0.74 -20.87
C TRP A 263 -12.91 -1.42 -19.68
N GLN A 264 -12.95 -2.75 -19.63
CA GLN A 264 -13.48 -3.47 -18.47
C GLN A 264 -12.48 -3.52 -17.32
N MET A 265 -11.19 -3.55 -17.63
CA MET A 265 -10.08 -3.67 -16.68
C MET A 265 -8.94 -2.73 -17.13
N PRO A 266 -9.06 -1.41 -16.87
CA PRO A 266 -8.12 -0.41 -17.38
C PRO A 266 -6.71 -0.53 -16.78
N GLY A 267 -6.47 -1.42 -15.83
CA GLY A 267 -5.12 -1.70 -15.34
C GLY A 267 -5.11 -2.80 -14.31
N VAL A 268 -4.05 -2.83 -13.51
CA VAL A 268 -3.86 -3.81 -12.44
C VAL A 268 -4.94 -3.73 -11.36
N MET A 269 -5.61 -2.59 -11.17
CA MET A 269 -6.76 -2.49 -10.24
C MET A 269 -8.09 -2.94 -10.86
N GLY A 270 -8.11 -3.32 -12.14
CA GLY A 270 -9.36 -3.69 -12.82
C GLY A 270 -10.41 -2.58 -12.74
N TYR A 271 -11.66 -2.95 -12.46
CA TYR A 271 -12.75 -1.98 -12.33
C TYR A 271 -12.64 -1.08 -11.09
N PHE A 272 -11.78 -1.38 -10.11
CA PHE A 272 -11.57 -0.51 -8.95
C PHE A 272 -10.94 0.83 -9.35
N LEU A 273 -10.24 0.90 -10.49
CA LEU A 273 -9.73 2.15 -11.04
C LEU A 273 -10.85 3.14 -11.41
N TYR A 274 -12.11 2.70 -11.54
CA TYR A 274 -13.25 3.58 -11.79
C TYR A 274 -13.86 4.21 -10.53
N LEU A 275 -13.43 3.78 -9.34
CA LEU A 275 -14.00 4.25 -8.08
C LEU A 275 -13.21 5.46 -7.57
N PRO A 276 -13.75 6.70 -7.61
CA PRO A 276 -12.98 7.93 -7.35
C PRO A 276 -12.74 8.24 -5.87
N PHE A 277 -13.02 7.29 -4.97
CA PHE A 277 -13.03 7.49 -3.53
C PHE A 277 -12.03 6.59 -2.78
N LEU A 278 -11.22 5.80 -3.48
CA LEU A 278 -10.15 5.04 -2.85
C LEU A 278 -9.05 5.99 -2.35
N GLU A 279 -8.48 5.70 -1.19
CA GLU A 279 -7.43 6.53 -0.60
C GLU A 279 -6.09 6.40 -1.33
N CYS A 280 -5.87 5.25 -1.98
CA CYS A 280 -4.67 4.89 -2.74
C CYS A 280 -5.08 4.15 -4.01
N TYR A 281 -4.40 4.46 -5.11
CA TYR A 281 -4.48 3.76 -6.38
C TYR A 281 -3.10 3.27 -6.77
N HIS A 282 -3.06 2.01 -7.16
CA HIS A 282 -1.86 1.31 -7.59
C HIS A 282 -1.89 1.04 -9.09
N ASN A 283 -0.75 1.20 -9.76
CA ASN A 283 -0.63 0.94 -11.18
C ASN A 283 0.72 0.32 -11.54
N ILE A 284 0.72 -0.68 -12.43
CA ILE A 284 1.93 -1.19 -13.07
C ILE A 284 2.16 -0.40 -14.36
N VAL A 285 3.26 0.34 -14.44
CA VAL A 285 3.66 1.08 -15.65
C VAL A 285 4.40 0.16 -16.62
N LEU A 286 5.35 -0.63 -16.11
CA LEU A 286 6.09 -1.64 -16.86
C LEU A 286 6.13 -2.95 -16.07
N LEU A 287 5.57 -4.01 -16.64
CA LEU A 287 5.74 -5.38 -16.15
C LEU A 287 7.16 -5.88 -16.35
N SER A 288 7.81 -5.46 -17.44
CA SER A 288 9.16 -5.86 -17.83
C SER A 288 9.69 -4.89 -18.89
N GLY A 289 11.00 -4.89 -19.08
CA GLY A 289 11.71 -4.09 -20.07
C GLY A 289 13.20 -4.38 -19.97
N VAL A 290 13.98 -3.75 -20.85
CA VAL A 290 15.45 -3.82 -20.81
C VAL A 290 15.98 -2.44 -20.44
N ALA A 291 16.75 -2.36 -19.36
CA ALA A 291 17.49 -1.18 -18.94
C ALA A 291 18.96 -1.28 -19.33
N GLN A 292 19.49 -0.17 -19.85
CA GLN A 292 20.90 -0.03 -20.24
C GLN A 292 21.44 1.33 -19.81
N GLY A 293 22.63 1.35 -19.23
CA GLY A 293 23.27 2.58 -18.75
C GLY A 293 24.08 2.36 -17.49
N PHE A 294 24.19 3.39 -16.65
CA PHE A 294 25.00 3.32 -15.44
C PHE A 294 24.37 4.11 -14.28
N VAL A 295 24.81 3.80 -13.07
CA VAL A 295 24.55 4.57 -11.85
C VAL A 295 25.87 4.74 -11.10
N ASP A 296 26.26 6.00 -10.87
CA ASP A 296 27.43 6.39 -10.12
C ASP A 296 27.04 6.90 -8.74
N PHE A 297 27.67 6.33 -7.72
CA PHE A 297 27.59 6.75 -6.34
C PHE A 297 28.91 7.44 -5.98
N CYS A 298 28.83 8.73 -5.67
CA CYS A 298 29.96 9.58 -5.34
C CYS A 298 29.85 10.05 -3.90
N ASP A 299 30.74 9.52 -3.05
CA ASP A 299 30.77 9.86 -1.63
C ASP A 299 31.36 11.23 -1.39
N GLU A 300 30.70 12.00 -0.52
CA GLU A 300 31.23 13.26 -0.01
C GLU A 300 31.79 13.05 1.39
N PRO A 301 32.97 13.62 1.70
CA PRO A 301 33.60 13.40 2.99
C PRO A 301 32.73 13.97 4.12
N LEU A 302 32.40 13.11 5.09
CA LEU A 302 31.59 13.45 6.28
C LEU A 302 32.22 14.55 7.15
N THR A 303 33.56 14.63 7.14
CA THR A 303 34.35 15.51 7.98
C THR A 303 35.55 15.98 7.18
N ASP A 304 35.60 17.29 6.92
CA ASP A 304 36.66 18.02 6.23
C ASP A 304 37.09 17.45 4.85
N PRO A 305 36.77 18.13 3.72
CA PRO A 305 37.21 17.70 2.39
C PRO A 305 38.73 17.64 2.19
N SER A 306 39.53 18.07 3.18
CA SER A 306 40.99 17.91 3.19
C SER A 306 41.50 16.62 3.83
N ASP A 307 40.65 15.77 4.42
CA ASP A 307 41.04 14.44 4.92
C ASP A 307 40.87 13.36 3.83
N PRO A 308 41.97 12.86 3.21
CA PRO A 308 41.90 11.86 2.15
C PRO A 308 41.46 10.48 2.66
N SER A 309 41.50 10.24 3.98
CA SER A 309 41.09 8.97 4.59
C SER A 309 39.57 8.84 4.74
N ALA A 310 38.84 9.96 4.60
CA ALA A 310 37.38 10.00 4.60
C ALA A 310 36.76 9.84 3.19
N MET A 311 37.57 9.83 2.12
CA MET A 311 37.11 9.67 0.74
C MET A 311 36.90 8.19 0.42
N VAL A 312 35.64 7.78 0.31
CA VAL A 312 35.29 6.45 -0.22
C VAL A 312 35.37 6.51 -1.74
N ALA A 313 35.93 5.47 -2.36
CA ALA A 313 36.06 5.40 -3.81
C ALA A 313 34.67 5.43 -4.47
N PRO A 314 34.48 6.20 -5.56
CA PRO A 314 33.20 6.22 -6.27
C PRO A 314 32.85 4.82 -6.74
N ARG A 315 31.59 4.43 -6.55
CA ARG A 315 31.08 3.12 -6.97
C ARG A 315 30.16 3.29 -8.17
N ARG A 316 30.53 2.64 -9.28
CA ARG A 316 29.67 2.53 -10.46
C ARG A 316 28.96 1.19 -10.51
N ILE A 317 27.67 1.21 -10.81
CA ILE A 317 26.89 0.04 -11.23
C ILE A 317 26.59 0.17 -12.71
N GLU A 318 27.12 -0.76 -13.51
CA GLU A 318 26.79 -0.88 -14.93
C GLU A 318 25.52 -1.73 -15.11
N LEU A 319 24.54 -1.16 -15.79
CA LEU A 319 23.31 -1.84 -16.19
C LEU A 319 23.48 -2.31 -17.64
N VAL A 320 23.85 -3.58 -17.81
CA VAL A 320 23.97 -4.21 -19.12
C VAL A 320 22.86 -5.25 -19.27
N ASN A 321 21.93 -4.98 -20.20
CA ASN A 321 20.73 -5.79 -20.41
C ASN A 321 20.01 -6.11 -19.08
N ALA A 322 19.92 -5.11 -18.20
CA ALA A 322 19.22 -5.27 -16.94
C ALA A 322 17.71 -5.35 -17.21
N THR A 323 16.98 -6.07 -16.37
CA THR A 323 15.51 -6.07 -16.45
C THR A 323 14.98 -4.91 -15.64
N VAL A 324 13.97 -4.19 -16.18
CA VAL A 324 13.31 -3.08 -15.48
C VAL A 324 11.84 -3.40 -15.20
N TYR A 325 11.41 -3.08 -13.98
CA TYR A 325 10.02 -3.06 -13.54
C TYR A 325 9.69 -1.66 -13.02
N VAL A 326 8.50 -1.15 -13.36
CA VAL A 326 8.05 0.18 -12.93
C VAL A 326 6.60 0.12 -12.47
N GLU A 327 6.36 0.63 -11.27
CA GLU A 327 5.02 0.81 -10.72
C GLU A 327 4.83 2.22 -10.18
N LYS A 328 3.58 2.53 -9.85
CA LYS A 328 3.15 3.85 -9.46
C LYS A 328 2.03 3.77 -8.44
N ASP A 329 2.17 4.52 -7.36
CA ASP A 329 1.12 4.77 -6.40
C ASP A 329 0.74 6.24 -6.36
N HIS A 330 -0.55 6.51 -6.18
CA HIS A 330 -1.03 7.87 -5.94
C HIS A 330 -2.33 7.89 -5.15
N GLY A 331 -2.58 8.99 -4.46
CA GLY A 331 -3.80 9.14 -3.70
C GLY A 331 -3.66 10.14 -2.56
N SER A 332 -4.52 10.01 -1.57
CA SER A 332 -4.54 10.85 -0.38
C SER A 332 -3.84 10.24 0.83
N ASN A 333 -3.74 8.91 0.88
CA ASN A 333 -3.07 8.16 1.95
C ASN A 333 -2.76 6.72 1.50
N PHE A 334 -1.69 6.11 2.03
CA PHE A 334 -1.47 4.66 1.87
C PHE A 334 -2.52 3.86 2.67
N PRO A 335 -2.85 2.63 2.26
CA PRO A 335 -3.69 1.75 3.05
C PRO A 335 -3.11 1.54 4.45
N ARG A 336 -3.98 1.43 5.46
CA ARG A 336 -3.54 1.21 6.84
C ARG A 336 -2.81 -0.12 7.02
N GLU A 337 -3.26 -1.14 6.29
CA GLU A 337 -2.76 -2.51 6.39
C GLU A 337 -2.54 -3.05 4.98
N TYR A 338 -1.32 -3.44 4.67
CA TYR A 338 -0.98 -3.98 3.36
C TYR A 338 0.19 -4.97 3.38
N VAL A 339 0.22 -5.79 2.34
CA VAL A 339 1.38 -6.58 1.92
C VAL A 339 1.75 -6.09 0.52
N TRP A 340 3.03 -5.94 0.24
CA TRP A 340 3.52 -5.72 -1.11
C TRP A 340 4.73 -6.63 -1.37
N LEU A 341 4.69 -7.36 -2.50
CA LEU A 341 5.71 -8.27 -2.94
C LEU A 341 5.94 -8.04 -4.43
N GLN A 342 7.20 -7.89 -4.83
CA GLN A 342 7.58 -7.64 -6.22
C GLN A 342 8.83 -8.43 -6.57
N GLY A 343 8.79 -9.24 -7.63
CA GLY A 343 9.93 -10.04 -8.09
C GLY A 343 10.08 -10.01 -9.62
N HIS A 344 11.31 -10.11 -10.11
CA HIS A 344 11.60 -10.31 -11.55
C HIS A 344 12.94 -11.03 -11.85
N ASP A 345 13.78 -11.30 -10.86
CA ASP A 345 15.04 -12.06 -11.04
C ASP A 345 14.83 -13.58 -10.89
N PHE A 346 14.08 -14.18 -11.81
CA PHE A 346 13.78 -15.62 -11.78
C PHE A 346 15.02 -16.48 -12.10
N ARG A 347 15.31 -17.49 -11.26
CA ARG A 347 16.59 -18.24 -11.26
C ARG A 347 16.82 -19.06 -12.53
N HIS A 348 15.77 -19.68 -13.06
CA HIS A 348 15.87 -20.62 -14.18
C HIS A 348 15.51 -19.97 -15.52
N GLU A 349 15.03 -18.73 -15.50
CA GLU A 349 14.78 -17.96 -16.71
C GLU A 349 16.08 -17.30 -17.22
N ALA A 350 16.56 -17.71 -18.40
CA ALA A 350 17.78 -17.15 -18.99
C ALA A 350 17.73 -15.63 -19.22
N THR A 351 16.56 -15.12 -19.60
CA THR A 351 16.32 -13.69 -19.85
C THR A 351 16.05 -12.88 -18.60
N ARG A 352 15.62 -13.52 -17.50
CA ARG A 352 15.16 -12.87 -16.25
C ARG A 352 14.20 -11.70 -16.50
N ARG A 353 13.24 -11.89 -17.41
CA ARG A 353 12.28 -10.88 -17.86
C ARG A 353 10.85 -11.13 -17.39
N SER A 354 10.55 -12.28 -16.81
CA SER A 354 9.27 -12.52 -16.14
C SER A 354 9.19 -11.70 -14.86
N SER A 355 7.98 -11.38 -14.42
CA SER A 355 7.77 -10.62 -13.18
C SER A 355 6.55 -11.10 -12.41
N VAL A 356 6.56 -10.84 -11.11
CA VAL A 356 5.46 -11.09 -10.19
C VAL A 356 5.21 -9.84 -9.35
N LEU A 357 3.94 -9.50 -9.19
CA LEU A 357 3.43 -8.56 -8.20
C LEU A 357 2.38 -9.29 -7.37
N PHE A 358 2.51 -9.22 -6.06
CA PHE A 358 1.42 -9.50 -5.15
C PHE A 358 1.23 -8.32 -4.20
N SER A 359 0.01 -7.84 -4.09
CA SER A 359 -0.36 -6.84 -3.11
C SER A 359 -1.68 -7.21 -2.46
N PHE A 360 -1.74 -7.09 -1.14
CA PHE A 360 -2.96 -7.15 -0.35
C PHE A 360 -3.12 -5.79 0.32
N ALA A 361 -4.32 -5.24 0.33
CA ALA A 361 -4.63 -4.03 1.08
C ALA A 361 -6.04 -4.10 1.66
N ARG A 362 -6.20 -3.65 2.90
CA ARG A 362 -7.52 -3.44 3.50
C ARG A 362 -7.97 -2.02 3.22
N VAL A 363 -9.03 -1.88 2.41
CA VAL A 363 -9.49 -0.59 1.90
C VAL A 363 -10.88 -0.26 2.46
N PRO A 364 -11.06 0.86 3.17
CA PRO A 364 -12.38 1.28 3.63
C PRO A 364 -13.22 1.79 2.46
N ILE A 365 -14.37 1.17 2.16
CA ILE A 365 -15.33 1.73 1.19
C ILE A 365 -16.15 2.82 1.87
N VAL A 366 -16.71 2.51 3.04
CA VAL A 366 -17.59 3.38 3.81
C VAL A 366 -16.92 3.65 5.15
N ASP A 367 -16.33 4.83 5.27
CA ASP A 367 -15.81 5.35 6.53
C ASP A 367 -16.14 6.85 6.62
N LYS A 368 -16.12 7.40 7.84
CA LYS A 368 -16.35 8.83 8.09
C LYS A 368 -15.42 9.75 7.30
N HIS A 369 -14.27 9.23 6.84
CA HIS A 369 -13.33 9.96 6.00
C HIS A 369 -13.56 9.76 4.49
N THR A 370 -14.23 8.69 4.07
CA THR A 370 -14.50 8.44 2.64
C THR A 370 -15.66 9.32 2.14
N LEU A 371 -15.72 9.52 0.82
CA LEU A 371 -16.79 10.30 0.20
C LEU A 371 -18.16 9.67 0.45
N LEU A 372 -18.25 8.35 0.23
CA LEU A 372 -19.50 7.61 0.41
C LEU A 372 -19.96 7.62 1.87
N GLY A 373 -19.03 7.44 2.82
CA GLY A 373 -19.38 7.52 4.24
C GLY A 373 -19.84 8.92 4.65
N ARG A 374 -19.20 10.00 4.19
CA ARG A 374 -19.67 11.37 4.45
C ARG A 374 -21.06 11.65 3.87
N ALA A 375 -21.31 11.24 2.62
CA ALA A 375 -22.61 11.39 1.99
C ALA A 375 -23.70 10.59 2.74
N LEU A 376 -23.40 9.35 3.13
CA LEU A 376 -24.31 8.51 3.88
C LEU A 376 -24.60 9.08 5.28
N MET A 377 -23.57 9.58 5.98
CA MET A 377 -23.72 10.22 7.30
C MET A 377 -24.57 11.48 7.25
N ALA A 378 -24.50 12.26 6.16
CA ALA A 378 -25.34 13.44 5.96
C ALA A 378 -26.83 13.07 5.74
N LEU A 379 -27.10 11.85 5.27
CA LEU A 379 -28.44 11.39 4.89
C LEU A 379 -29.08 10.43 5.90
N THR A 380 -28.35 10.01 6.93
CA THR A 380 -28.81 9.02 7.92
C THR A 380 -28.77 9.58 9.34
N PRO A 381 -29.69 9.20 10.25
CA PRO A 381 -29.65 9.61 11.64
C PRO A 381 -28.37 9.15 12.33
N ARG A 382 -27.89 9.89 13.35
CA ARG A 382 -26.66 9.54 14.09
C ARG A 382 -26.67 8.12 14.69
N SER A 383 -27.85 7.60 15.04
CA SER A 383 -28.03 6.22 15.52
C SER A 383 -27.71 5.16 14.47
N PHE A 384 -27.74 5.50 13.18
CA PHE A 384 -27.32 4.62 12.08
C PHE A 384 -25.83 4.73 11.75
N HIS A 385 -25.14 5.79 12.22
CA HIS A 385 -23.72 5.99 11.90
C HIS A 385 -22.85 4.90 12.51
N GLU A 386 -23.12 4.47 13.75
CA GLU A 386 -22.35 3.40 14.39
C GLU A 386 -22.63 2.01 13.79
N ALA A 387 -23.84 1.78 13.29
CA ALA A 387 -24.21 0.50 12.67
C ALA A 387 -23.67 0.31 11.24
N MET A 388 -23.15 1.38 10.62
CA MET A 388 -22.70 1.40 9.21
C MET A 388 -21.18 1.62 9.04
N LEU A 389 -20.39 1.58 10.12
CA LEU A 389 -18.95 1.81 10.12
C LEU A 389 -18.13 0.54 10.46
N PRO A 390 -16.98 0.28 9.82
CA PRO A 390 -16.63 0.54 8.42
C PRO A 390 -16.92 -0.69 7.54
N LEU A 391 -17.45 -0.46 6.33
CA LEU A 391 -17.52 -1.50 5.31
C LEU A 391 -16.20 -1.51 4.53
N GLU A 392 -15.40 -2.54 4.74
CA GLU A 392 -14.06 -2.70 4.18
C GLU A 392 -14.04 -3.78 3.10
N ILE A 393 -13.18 -3.61 2.09
CA ILE A 393 -12.84 -4.66 1.13
C ILE A 393 -11.37 -5.03 1.31
N ASN A 394 -11.11 -6.33 1.30
CA ASN A 394 -9.78 -6.87 1.05
C ASN A 394 -9.49 -6.78 -0.45
N GLY A 395 -8.72 -5.78 -0.84
CA GLY A 395 -8.21 -5.64 -2.20
C GLY A 395 -6.97 -6.52 -2.36
N VAL A 396 -6.97 -7.40 -3.36
CA VAL A 396 -5.81 -8.20 -3.73
C VAL A 396 -5.50 -8.00 -5.19
N LEU A 397 -4.23 -7.75 -5.46
CA LEU A 397 -3.62 -7.71 -6.78
C LEU A 397 -2.60 -8.86 -6.82
N ALA A 398 -2.73 -9.77 -7.77
CA ALA A 398 -1.82 -10.91 -7.89
C ALA A 398 -1.58 -11.17 -9.38
N VAL A 399 -0.42 -10.75 -9.87
CA VAL A 399 -0.08 -10.74 -11.29
C VAL A 399 1.26 -11.43 -11.50
N VAL A 400 1.31 -12.34 -12.46
CA VAL A 400 2.56 -12.95 -12.92
C VAL A 400 2.65 -12.80 -14.44
N TYR A 401 3.65 -12.10 -14.92
CA TYR A 401 4.00 -12.02 -16.33
C TYR A 401 5.09 -13.05 -16.65
N HIS A 402 4.81 -13.96 -17.59
CA HIS A 402 5.76 -14.97 -18.04
C HIS A 402 6.33 -14.60 -19.41
N HIS A 403 7.59 -14.18 -19.45
CA HIS A 403 8.20 -13.63 -20.67
C HIS A 403 8.24 -14.62 -21.83
N ALA A 404 8.66 -15.87 -21.59
CA ALA A 404 8.83 -16.88 -22.65
C ALA A 404 7.53 -17.18 -23.42
N THR A 405 6.37 -17.02 -22.76
CA THR A 405 5.05 -17.23 -23.37
C THR A 405 4.32 -15.94 -23.73
N GLY A 406 4.81 -14.79 -23.27
CA GLY A 406 4.12 -13.50 -23.36
C GLY A 406 2.82 -13.41 -22.55
N LYS A 407 2.52 -14.41 -21.70
CA LYS A 407 1.25 -14.50 -20.97
C LYS A 407 1.31 -13.75 -19.64
N THR A 408 0.21 -13.05 -19.32
CA THR A 408 -0.02 -12.44 -18.01
C THR A 408 -1.11 -13.20 -17.27
N PHE A 409 -0.77 -13.82 -16.15
CA PHE A 409 -1.71 -14.45 -15.23
C PHE A 409 -2.14 -13.42 -14.19
N ASN A 410 -3.45 -13.26 -14.01
CA ASN A 410 -4.01 -12.25 -13.11
C ASN A 410 -5.06 -12.88 -12.19
N PHE A 411 -4.86 -12.77 -10.88
CA PHE A 411 -5.71 -13.30 -9.83
C PHE A 411 -6.22 -12.20 -8.89
N GLY A 412 -6.31 -10.95 -9.36
CA GLY A 412 -6.84 -9.85 -8.55
C GLY A 412 -8.29 -10.08 -8.12
N THR A 413 -8.74 -9.44 -7.04
CA THR A 413 -10.09 -9.59 -6.46
C THR A 413 -11.20 -9.41 -7.51
N TYR A 414 -10.99 -8.53 -8.49
CA TYR A 414 -11.92 -8.24 -9.57
C TYR A 414 -12.02 -9.32 -10.65
N THR A 415 -11.21 -10.38 -10.56
CA THR A 415 -11.20 -11.50 -11.51
C THR A 415 -12.02 -12.71 -11.04
N HIS A 416 -12.75 -12.57 -9.92
CA HIS A 416 -13.44 -13.68 -9.23
C HIS A 416 -12.50 -14.82 -8.83
N ALA A 417 -11.24 -14.50 -8.56
CA ALA A 417 -10.32 -15.45 -7.96
C ALA A 417 -10.72 -15.70 -6.50
N ASP A 418 -10.66 -16.96 -6.07
CA ASP A 418 -10.64 -17.33 -4.66
C ASP A 418 -9.22 -17.14 -4.13
N ILE A 419 -9.06 -16.39 -3.05
CA ILE A 419 -7.77 -15.92 -2.56
C ILE A 419 -7.64 -16.29 -1.09
N GLN A 420 -6.66 -17.12 -0.79
CA GLN A 420 -6.41 -17.68 0.53
C GLN A 420 -5.04 -17.24 1.01
N LEU A 421 -5.01 -16.32 1.99
CA LEU A 421 -3.80 -15.94 2.70
C LEU A 421 -3.49 -17.03 3.74
N GLN A 422 -2.62 -17.97 3.39
CA GLN A 422 -2.26 -19.10 4.27
C GLN A 422 -1.42 -18.63 5.46
N THR A 423 -0.49 -17.70 5.22
CA THR A 423 0.35 -17.10 6.26
C THR A 423 0.72 -15.68 5.85
N VAL A 424 0.63 -14.75 6.80
CA VAL A 424 1.15 -13.38 6.64
C VAL A 424 1.86 -13.02 7.94
N ALA A 425 3.17 -13.19 7.93
CA ALA A 425 4.09 -12.80 8.99
C ALA A 425 5.09 -11.79 8.43
N ASP A 426 5.87 -11.17 9.32
CA ASP A 426 6.85 -10.15 8.92
C ASP A 426 7.95 -10.71 8.03
N ASP A 427 8.27 -12.00 8.13
CA ASP A 427 9.32 -12.68 7.38
C ASP A 427 8.81 -13.68 6.33
N LEU A 428 7.51 -14.04 6.37
CA LEU A 428 6.92 -15.07 5.52
C LEU A 428 5.50 -14.70 5.08
N VAL A 429 5.27 -14.69 3.77
CA VAL A 429 3.95 -14.58 3.18
C VAL A 429 3.69 -15.80 2.30
N HIS A 430 2.61 -16.53 2.57
CA HIS A 430 2.15 -17.65 1.73
C HIS A 430 0.72 -17.40 1.29
N VAL A 431 0.51 -17.36 -0.02
CA VAL A 431 -0.80 -17.10 -0.63
C VAL A 431 -1.10 -18.15 -1.69
N ILE A 432 -2.34 -18.60 -1.69
CA ILE A 432 -2.90 -19.45 -2.73
C ILE A 432 -4.04 -18.68 -3.40
N CYS A 433 -3.96 -18.50 -4.71
CA CYS A 433 -5.06 -17.96 -5.50
C CYS A 433 -5.55 -19.00 -6.49
N THR A 434 -6.87 -19.15 -6.65
CA THR A 434 -7.46 -19.99 -7.68
C THR A 434 -8.50 -19.24 -8.49
N ARG A 435 -8.58 -19.49 -9.78
CA ARG A 435 -9.63 -18.92 -10.65
C ARG A 435 -9.87 -19.80 -11.86
N ARG A 436 -11.03 -19.66 -12.51
CA ARG A 436 -11.25 -20.30 -13.82
C ARG A 436 -10.21 -19.83 -14.84
N ASP A 437 -9.67 -20.76 -15.63
CA ASP A 437 -8.78 -20.42 -16.73
C ASP A 437 -9.59 -19.70 -17.82
N PRO A 438 -9.26 -18.45 -18.18
CA PRO A 438 -9.96 -17.74 -19.25
C PRO A 438 -9.69 -18.37 -20.64
N ASP A 439 -8.59 -19.09 -20.81
CA ASP A 439 -8.15 -19.60 -22.10
C ASP A 439 -8.59 -21.04 -22.35
N VAL A 440 -8.97 -21.77 -21.29
CA VAL A 440 -9.31 -23.20 -21.36
C VAL A 440 -10.61 -23.47 -20.61
N GLN A 441 -11.67 -23.75 -21.36
CA GLN A 441 -12.98 -24.06 -20.79
C GLN A 441 -12.92 -25.30 -19.89
N GLY A 442 -13.53 -25.21 -18.70
CA GLY A 442 -13.54 -26.32 -17.74
C GLY A 442 -12.22 -26.48 -16.98
N ALA A 443 -11.27 -25.58 -17.12
CA ALA A 443 -10.03 -25.59 -16.34
C ALA A 443 -9.99 -24.49 -15.27
N THR A 444 -9.20 -24.74 -14.23
CA THR A 444 -8.89 -23.83 -13.13
C THR A 444 -7.39 -23.58 -13.08
N LEU A 445 -6.99 -22.32 -12.96
CA LEU A 445 -5.65 -21.90 -12.65
C LEU A 445 -5.47 -21.82 -11.13
N LYS A 446 -4.35 -22.31 -10.64
CA LYS A 446 -3.89 -22.12 -9.26
C LYS A 446 -2.52 -21.43 -9.27
N LEU A 447 -2.40 -20.34 -8.53
CA LEU A 447 -1.16 -19.70 -8.12
C LEU A 447 -0.84 -20.13 -6.68
N ASP A 448 0.36 -20.64 -6.45
CA ASP A 448 0.96 -20.90 -5.14
C ASP A 448 2.18 -19.98 -5.01
N LEU A 449 2.13 -19.02 -4.09
CA LEU A 449 3.14 -17.98 -3.94
C LEU A 449 3.66 -17.98 -2.50
N VAL A 450 4.96 -18.21 -2.34
CA VAL A 450 5.64 -18.18 -1.03
C VAL A 450 6.77 -17.17 -1.09
N ALA A 451 6.65 -16.08 -0.33
CA ALA A 451 7.67 -15.06 -0.21
C ALA A 451 8.34 -15.12 1.16
N ARG A 452 9.66 -15.04 1.18
CA ARG A 452 10.49 -14.98 2.39
C ARG A 452 11.29 -13.70 2.37
N ARG A 453 11.18 -12.90 3.44
CA ARG A 453 11.95 -11.66 3.60
C ARG A 453 13.44 -11.98 3.55
N GLY A 454 14.22 -11.12 2.90
CA GLY A 454 15.67 -11.22 2.93
C GLY A 454 16.25 -10.73 4.26
N LEU A 455 17.57 -10.80 4.40
CA LEU A 455 18.24 -10.39 5.64
C LEU A 455 18.37 -8.85 5.73
N ARG A 456 18.31 -8.17 4.58
CA ARG A 456 18.52 -6.72 4.49
C ARG A 456 17.16 -6.01 4.46
N GLY A 457 16.80 -5.41 5.58
CA GLY A 457 15.71 -4.43 5.64
C GLY A 457 16.23 -3.01 5.37
N TYR A 458 15.36 -2.16 4.84
CA TYR A 458 15.57 -0.74 4.66
C TYR A 458 14.41 0.00 5.32
N ALA A 459 14.72 1.00 6.14
CA ALA A 459 13.69 1.84 6.73
C ALA A 459 13.25 2.87 5.69
N LEU A 460 12.00 2.77 5.24
CA LEU A 460 11.45 3.62 4.17
C LEU A 460 10.42 4.61 4.69
N ARG A 461 10.54 5.86 4.23
CA ARG A 461 9.57 6.90 4.54
C ARG A 461 8.41 6.83 3.56
N GLY A 462 7.22 6.50 4.06
CA GLY A 462 5.98 6.50 3.30
C GLY A 462 5.15 7.77 3.53
N PRO A 463 4.23 8.12 2.62
CA PRO A 463 3.35 9.26 2.79
C PRO A 463 2.29 8.98 3.86
N THR A 464 2.15 9.92 4.81
CA THR A 464 1.09 9.94 5.83
C THR A 464 0.28 11.23 5.72
N LYS A 465 -0.78 11.35 6.52
CA LYS A 465 -1.48 12.63 6.75
C LYS A 465 -0.54 13.74 7.29
N HIS A 466 0.61 13.39 7.84
CA HIS A 466 1.54 14.27 8.52
C HIS A 466 2.89 14.46 7.79
N GLY A 467 3.04 13.98 6.56
CA GLY A 467 4.30 14.07 5.82
C GLY A 467 4.85 12.72 5.39
N LEU A 468 6.01 12.72 4.74
CA LEU A 468 6.82 11.50 4.58
C LEU A 468 7.38 11.10 5.94
N GLN A 469 6.87 10.00 6.50
CA GLN A 469 7.28 9.48 7.80
C GLN A 469 7.78 8.05 7.64
N LEU A 470 8.68 7.66 8.53
CA LEU A 470 9.24 6.31 8.54
C LEU A 470 8.14 5.31 8.98
N LEU A 471 7.75 4.43 8.07
CA LEU A 471 6.55 3.61 8.21
C LEU A 471 6.76 2.14 7.88
N ILE A 472 7.81 1.83 7.11
CA ILE A 472 7.89 0.57 6.37
C ILE A 472 9.31 0.03 6.51
N GLU A 473 9.42 -1.26 6.75
CA GLU A 473 10.65 -2.00 6.51
C GLU A 473 10.51 -2.72 5.16
N GLU A 474 11.20 -2.23 4.13
CA GLU A 474 11.29 -2.86 2.82
C GLU A 474 12.53 -3.77 2.76
N SER A 475 12.35 -5.02 2.35
CA SER A 475 13.48 -5.87 1.92
C SER A 475 13.49 -5.93 0.40
N ILE A 476 14.62 -5.60 -0.21
CA ILE A 476 14.85 -5.72 -1.67
C ILE A 476 15.73 -6.92 -2.01
N ASP A 477 15.95 -7.82 -1.05
CA ASP A 477 16.72 -9.06 -1.17
C ASP A 477 15.89 -10.31 -0.87
N ALA A 478 14.56 -10.19 -0.84
CA ALA A 478 13.65 -11.30 -0.58
C ALA A 478 13.68 -12.37 -1.68
N GLU A 479 13.18 -13.56 -1.35
CA GLU A 479 12.93 -14.64 -2.30
C GLU A 479 11.43 -14.87 -2.45
N ILE A 480 10.96 -15.05 -3.68
CA ILE A 480 9.56 -15.37 -3.98
C ILE A 480 9.51 -16.64 -4.84
N ASP A 481 9.04 -17.74 -4.25
CA ASP A 481 8.65 -18.94 -4.99
C ASP A 481 7.29 -18.69 -5.65
N VAL A 482 7.19 -18.94 -6.97
CA VAL A 482 5.96 -18.76 -7.74
C VAL A 482 5.70 -20.03 -8.53
N ARG A 483 4.55 -20.66 -8.28
CA ARG A 483 4.10 -21.81 -9.05
C ARG A 483 2.68 -21.61 -9.58
N ILE A 484 2.52 -21.73 -10.89
CA ILE A 484 1.24 -21.65 -11.59
C ILE A 484 0.92 -23.01 -12.20
N THR A 485 -0.23 -23.56 -11.86
CA THR A 485 -0.72 -24.84 -12.40
C THR A 485 -2.10 -24.68 -13.00
N ARG A 486 -2.39 -25.45 -14.05
CA ARG A 486 -3.71 -25.61 -14.64
C ARG A 486 -4.26 -26.99 -14.31
N HIS A 487 -5.49 -27.01 -13.80
CA HIS A 487 -6.25 -28.19 -13.43
C HIS A 487 -7.44 -28.31 -14.35
N VAL A 488 -7.53 -29.37 -15.16
CA VAL A 488 -8.67 -29.62 -16.04
C VAL A 488 -9.72 -30.40 -15.25
N THR A 489 -10.92 -29.83 -15.13
CA THR A 489 -12.02 -30.44 -14.37
C THR A 489 -12.74 -31.45 -15.27
N ASP A 490 -12.16 -32.63 -15.46
CA ASP A 490 -12.87 -33.81 -15.98
C ASP A 490 -13.24 -34.73 -14.82
N PRO A 491 -14.53 -34.84 -14.43
CA PRO A 491 -14.95 -35.69 -13.32
C PRO A 491 -14.67 -37.19 -13.55
N ASN A 492 -14.35 -37.61 -14.78
CA ASN A 492 -14.13 -39.01 -15.12
C ASN A 492 -12.65 -39.38 -15.29
N ILE A 493 -11.74 -38.40 -15.31
CA ILE A 493 -10.30 -38.65 -15.55
C ILE A 493 -9.48 -37.75 -14.63
N ALA A 494 -8.89 -38.33 -13.57
CA ALA A 494 -7.87 -37.65 -12.80
C ALA A 494 -6.63 -37.43 -13.68
N ARG A 495 -6.29 -36.17 -13.93
CA ARG A 495 -5.07 -35.77 -14.65
C ARG A 495 -4.15 -35.02 -13.70
N GLU A 496 -2.86 -35.26 -13.84
CA GLU A 496 -1.85 -34.44 -13.18
C GLU A 496 -1.98 -32.98 -13.65
N PRO A 497 -1.81 -31.99 -12.75
CA PRO A 497 -1.89 -30.59 -13.11
C PRO A 497 -0.78 -30.21 -14.10
N GLU A 498 -1.13 -29.46 -15.14
CA GLU A 498 -0.15 -28.88 -16.06
C GLU A 498 0.57 -27.72 -15.37
N VAL A 499 1.90 -27.77 -15.30
CA VAL A 499 2.71 -26.67 -14.75
C VAL A 499 2.94 -25.63 -15.83
N LEU A 500 2.44 -24.41 -15.62
CA LEU A 500 2.56 -23.30 -16.57
C LEU A 500 3.74 -22.36 -16.24
N PHE A 501 4.12 -22.31 -14.96
CA PHE A 501 5.25 -21.56 -14.45
C PHE A 501 5.67 -22.15 -13.10
N ASP A 502 6.97 -22.33 -12.87
CA ASP A 502 7.50 -22.80 -11.59
C ASP A 502 8.95 -22.31 -11.47
N ASP A 503 9.13 -21.20 -10.75
CA ASP A 503 10.45 -20.63 -10.54
C ASP A 503 10.49 -19.78 -9.27
N ARG A 504 11.71 -19.47 -8.83
CA ARG A 504 12.00 -18.62 -7.69
C ARG A 504 12.65 -17.32 -8.16
N SER A 505 12.03 -16.21 -7.80
CA SER A 505 12.64 -14.89 -7.94
C SER A 505 13.57 -14.60 -6.76
N ARG A 506 14.76 -14.06 -7.05
CA ARG A 506 15.66 -13.47 -6.04
C ARG A 506 15.53 -11.96 -6.05
N MET A 507 16.19 -11.27 -5.12
CA MET A 507 16.23 -9.81 -5.06
C MET A 507 14.84 -9.17 -5.13
N SER A 508 13.86 -9.80 -4.50
CA SER A 508 12.48 -9.36 -4.53
C SER A 508 12.24 -8.28 -3.48
N GLY A 509 11.29 -7.40 -3.78
CA GLY A 509 10.68 -6.48 -2.83
C GLY A 509 9.74 -7.25 -1.90
N PHE A 510 9.79 -6.92 -0.61
CA PHE A 510 8.94 -7.49 0.42
C PHE A 510 8.63 -6.43 1.47
N GLU A 511 7.34 -6.14 1.63
CA GLU A 511 6.81 -5.24 2.64
C GLU A 511 5.56 -5.85 3.28
N VAL A 512 5.49 -5.75 4.59
CA VAL A 512 4.30 -6.04 5.39
C VAL A 512 4.13 -4.88 6.35
N SER A 513 2.96 -4.24 6.34
CA SER A 513 2.68 -3.08 7.17
C SER A 513 1.29 -3.17 7.78
N GLY A 514 1.20 -2.86 9.08
CA GLY A 514 -0.07 -2.79 9.83
C GLY A 514 -0.78 -4.11 10.10
N LEU A 515 -0.39 -5.22 9.46
CA LEU A 515 -1.05 -6.52 9.59
C LEU A 515 -0.63 -7.26 10.85
N ARG A 516 -1.62 -7.80 11.57
CA ARG A 516 -1.43 -8.69 12.72
C ARG A 516 -2.08 -10.04 12.42
N TYR A 517 -1.40 -10.91 11.67
CA TYR A 517 -1.84 -12.29 11.54
C TYR A 517 -0.84 -13.20 12.26
N SER A 518 -1.07 -13.44 13.56
CA SER A 518 -0.60 -14.68 14.16
C SER A 518 -1.54 -15.78 13.69
N VAL A 519 -0.99 -16.78 13.00
CA VAL A 519 -1.56 -18.10 12.67
C VAL A 519 -2.85 -18.38 13.46
N GLU A 520 -4.01 -18.23 12.83
CA GLU A 520 -5.32 -18.85 13.12
C GLU A 520 -6.47 -18.04 12.50
N ALA A 521 -6.67 -18.16 11.18
CA ALA A 521 -7.98 -17.88 10.58
C ALA A 521 -8.14 -18.79 9.36
N ARG A 522 -8.82 -19.92 9.57
CA ARG A 522 -9.34 -20.80 8.52
C ARG A 522 -10.57 -20.19 7.86
#